data_AF-A0A2E6KTN8-F1
#
_entry.id   AF-A0A2E6KTN8-F1
#
_cell.length_a   1.000
_cell.length_b   1.000
_cell.length_c   1.000
_cell.angle_alpha   90.00
_cell.angle_beta   90.00
_cell.angle_gamma   90.00
#
_symmetry.space_group_name_H-M   'P 1'
#
loop_
_entity.id
_entity.type
_entity.pdbx_description
1 polymer ?
#
loop_
_entity_poly.entity_id
_entity_poly.type
_entity_poly.pdbx_seq_one_letter_code
_entity_poly.pdbx_strand_id
1 'polypeptide(L)'
;MTGIPDLEARRASQQKRIRIMLDAMRAEDQAKLKGGESAVAWVKEELCIGCNQCTIVCDDDAIELYDTPLASPIMDVDVNRKARIIRDECTGCQLCVLSCPTDAILMIDR
;
A
#
# COMPACT_ATOMS: atom_id res chain seq x y z
N MET A 1 -4.20 36.64 -18.39
CA MET A 1 -3.27 35.51 -18.24
C MET A 1 -3.09 35.27 -16.75
N THR A 2 -3.44 34.09 -16.23
CA THR A 2 -3.24 33.78 -14.81
C THR A 2 -1.74 33.74 -14.51
N GLY A 3 -1.26 34.63 -13.63
CA GLY A 3 0.15 34.69 -13.24
C GLY A 3 0.53 33.56 -12.29
N ILE A 4 1.83 33.32 -12.14
CA ILE A 4 2.38 32.31 -11.22
C ILE A 4 1.81 32.45 -9.78
N PRO A 5 1.70 33.65 -9.19
CA PRO A 5 1.17 33.78 -7.82
C PRO A 5 -0.30 33.34 -7.67
N ASP A 6 -1.12 33.60 -8.70
CA ASP A 6 -2.53 33.17 -8.73
C ASP A 6 -2.65 31.64 -8.87
N LEU A 7 -1.78 31.02 -9.68
CA LEU A 7 -1.71 29.57 -9.81
C LEU A 7 -1.27 28.88 -8.51
N GLU A 8 -0.28 29.43 -7.81
CA GLU A 8 0.20 28.90 -6.53
C GLU A 8 -0.87 28.97 -5.44
N ALA A 9 -1.57 30.09 -5.31
CA ALA A 9 -2.67 30.25 -4.36
C ALA A 9 -3.80 29.24 -4.62
N ARG A 10 -4.16 29.05 -5.89
CA ARG A 10 -5.16 28.03 -6.29
C ARG A 10 -4.67 26.63 -5.95
N ARG A 11 -3.42 26.29 -6.30
CA ARG A 11 -2.83 24.98 -5.99
C ARG A 11 -2.84 24.70 -4.49
N ALA A 12 -2.46 25.67 -3.66
CA ALA A 12 -2.47 25.53 -2.20
C ALA A 12 -3.90 25.27 -1.67
N SER A 13 -4.90 25.99 -2.19
CA SER A 13 -6.31 25.78 -1.81
C SER A 13 -6.81 24.38 -2.19
N GLN A 14 -6.47 23.91 -3.40
CA GLN A 14 -6.87 22.59 -3.88
C GLN A 14 -6.14 21.49 -3.12
N GLN A 15 -4.84 21.61 -2.88
CA GLN A 15 -4.06 20.64 -2.10
C GLN A 15 -4.62 20.48 -0.69
N LYS A 16 -4.97 21.57 0.00
CA LYS A 16 -5.60 21.52 1.33
C LYS A 16 -6.94 20.77 1.28
N ARG A 17 -7.78 21.08 0.28
CA ARG A 17 -9.08 20.41 0.11
C ARG A 17 -8.92 18.92 -0.18
N ILE A 18 -8.04 18.56 -1.11
CA ILE A 18 -7.74 17.17 -1.49
C ILE A 18 -7.24 16.41 -0.26
N ARG A 19 -6.33 17.00 0.51
CA ARG A 19 -5.79 16.36 1.72
C ARG A 19 -6.90 16.05 2.73
N ILE A 20 -7.75 17.01 3.05
CA ILE A 20 -8.86 16.82 4.01
C ILE A 20 -9.79 15.70 3.53
N MET A 21 -10.13 15.68 2.23
CA MET A 21 -11.00 14.64 1.66
C MET A 21 -10.37 13.25 1.73
N LEU A 22 -9.09 13.12 1.36
CA LEU A 22 -8.38 11.84 1.40
C LEU A 22 -8.21 11.32 2.82
N ASP A 23 -7.89 12.20 3.79
CA ASP A 23 -7.76 11.83 5.19
C ASP A 23 -9.10 11.32 5.74
N ALA A 24 -10.21 12.00 5.43
CA ALA A 24 -11.54 11.58 5.85
C ALA A 24 -11.92 10.21 5.26
N MET A 25 -11.63 9.96 3.97
CA MET A 25 -11.92 8.68 3.33
C MET A 25 -11.15 7.51 3.96
N ARG A 26 -9.88 7.71 4.33
CA ARG A 26 -9.03 6.61 4.84
C ARG A 26 -9.18 6.39 6.35
N ALA A 27 -9.71 7.35 7.09
CA ALA A 27 -9.83 7.27 8.56
C ALA A 27 -10.72 6.10 9.03
N GLU A 28 -11.85 5.88 8.35
CA GLU A 28 -12.77 4.79 8.73
C GLU A 28 -12.18 3.40 8.48
N ASP A 29 -11.45 3.26 7.37
CA ASP A 29 -10.80 1.99 7.01
C ASP A 29 -9.63 1.69 7.95
N GLN A 30 -8.84 2.71 8.30
CA GLN A 30 -7.77 2.61 9.30
C GLN A 30 -8.27 2.17 10.67
N ALA A 31 -9.41 2.70 11.13
CA ALA A 31 -9.97 2.36 12.43
C ALA A 31 -10.42 0.89 12.55
N LYS A 32 -10.70 0.22 11.43
CA LYS A 32 -11.20 -1.17 11.38
C LYS A 32 -10.09 -2.22 11.21
N LEU A 33 -8.85 -1.80 10.94
CA LEU A 33 -7.75 -2.70 10.69
C LEU A 33 -7.32 -3.43 11.96
N LYS A 34 -7.32 -4.77 11.90
CA LYS A 34 -6.76 -5.64 12.94
C LYS A 34 -5.24 -5.43 13.03
N GLY A 35 -4.67 -5.41 14.23
CA GLY A 35 -3.23 -5.19 14.42
C GLY A 35 -2.69 -5.78 15.71
N GLY A 36 -1.38 -5.62 15.90
CA GLY A 36 -0.66 -6.15 17.05
C GLY A 36 -0.35 -7.64 16.95
N GLU A 37 0.08 -8.23 18.07
CA GLU A 37 0.66 -9.58 18.13
C GLU A 37 -0.31 -10.72 17.72
N SER A 38 -1.62 -10.48 17.73
CA SER A 38 -2.61 -11.47 17.31
C SER A 38 -2.95 -11.42 15.82
N ALA A 39 -2.37 -10.49 15.07
CA ALA A 39 -2.65 -10.28 13.66
C ALA A 39 -1.39 -10.38 12.81
N VAL A 40 -1.52 -10.92 11.60
CA VAL A 40 -0.43 -11.05 10.63
C VAL A 40 -0.88 -10.53 9.27
N ALA A 41 0.05 -9.91 8.54
CA ALA A 41 -0.23 -9.46 7.18
C ALA A 41 -0.29 -10.66 6.22
N TRP A 42 -1.12 -10.58 5.19
CA TRP A 42 -1.28 -11.58 4.15
C TRP A 42 -1.45 -10.92 2.77
N VAL A 43 -0.77 -11.44 1.74
CA VAL A 43 -0.77 -10.86 0.40
C VAL A 43 -1.69 -11.66 -0.54
N LYS A 44 -2.61 -10.96 -1.18
CA LYS A 44 -3.37 -11.40 -2.36
C LYS A 44 -2.49 -11.27 -3.60
N GLU A 45 -1.98 -12.39 -4.09
CA GLU A 45 -1.09 -12.42 -5.24
C GLU A 45 -1.72 -11.81 -6.50
N GLU A 46 -3.03 -11.99 -6.67
CA GLU A 46 -3.81 -11.49 -7.80
C GLU A 46 -3.91 -9.96 -7.85
N LEU A 47 -3.84 -9.28 -6.71
CA LEU A 47 -3.87 -7.81 -6.62
C LEU A 47 -2.47 -7.20 -6.51
N CYS A 48 -1.45 -8.00 -6.20
CA CYS A 48 -0.09 -7.53 -6.03
C CYS A 48 0.53 -7.19 -7.39
N ILE A 49 0.79 -5.91 -7.65
CA ILE A 49 1.38 -5.43 -8.91
C ILE A 49 2.91 -5.34 -8.89
N GLY A 50 3.56 -5.78 -7.82
CA GLY A 50 5.02 -5.76 -7.67
C GLY A 50 5.67 -4.38 -7.59
N CYS A 51 4.98 -3.41 -6.97
CA CYS A 51 5.48 -2.05 -6.79
C CYS A 51 6.53 -1.88 -5.68
N ASN A 52 6.75 -2.91 -4.86
CA ASN A 52 7.71 -2.95 -3.75
C ASN A 52 7.59 -1.85 -2.69
N GLN A 53 6.43 -1.18 -2.57
CA GLN A 53 6.23 -0.15 -1.53
C GLN A 53 6.19 -0.76 -0.12
N CYS A 54 5.67 -1.98 0.01
CA CYS A 54 5.56 -2.66 1.29
C CYS A 54 6.92 -2.93 1.94
N THR A 55 7.95 -3.24 1.14
CA THR A 55 9.32 -3.48 1.65
C THR A 55 9.98 -2.20 2.13
N ILE A 56 9.58 -1.03 1.62
CA ILE A 56 10.13 0.27 2.04
C ILE A 56 9.62 0.65 3.43
N VAL A 57 8.41 0.23 3.79
CA VAL A 57 7.75 0.60 5.05
C VAL A 57 7.85 -0.48 6.14
N CYS A 58 8.49 -1.62 5.84
CA CYS A 58 8.66 -2.69 6.82
C CYS A 58 10.00 -2.54 7.51
N ASP A 59 9.98 -2.10 8.78
CA ASP A 59 11.19 -1.96 9.60
C ASP A 59 11.64 -3.30 10.23
N ASP A 60 10.81 -4.35 10.12
CA ASP A 60 11.00 -5.66 10.74
C ASP A 60 11.50 -6.73 9.74
N ASP A 61 11.83 -6.35 8.50
CA ASP A 61 12.25 -7.24 7.40
C ASP A 61 11.29 -8.41 7.07
N ALA A 62 10.05 -8.35 7.55
CA ALA A 62 9.05 -9.42 7.45
C ALA A 62 8.44 -9.65 6.05
N ILE A 63 9.08 -9.17 4.98
CA ILE A 63 8.55 -9.20 3.60
C ILE A 63 9.62 -9.69 2.63
N GLU A 64 9.35 -10.83 1.98
CA GLU A 64 10.15 -11.33 0.87
C GLU A 64 9.48 -11.03 -0.47
N LEU A 65 10.31 -10.88 -1.52
CA LEU A 65 9.86 -10.73 -2.90
C LEU A 65 10.27 -11.96 -3.71
N TYR A 66 9.36 -12.46 -4.54
CA TYR A 66 9.61 -13.57 -5.46
C TYR A 66 9.09 -13.25 -6.85
N ASP A 67 9.76 -13.78 -7.87
CA ASP A 67 9.43 -13.48 -9.27
C ASP A 67 8.35 -14.46 -9.78
N THR A 68 7.34 -13.91 -10.44
CA THR A 68 6.27 -14.65 -11.11
C THR A 68 6.01 -14.07 -12.50
N PRO A 69 5.57 -14.83 -13.50
CA PRO A 69 5.09 -14.26 -14.74
C PRO A 69 3.88 -13.33 -14.51
N LEU A 70 3.83 -12.22 -15.25
CA LEU A 70 2.69 -11.30 -15.21
C LEU A 70 1.45 -11.97 -15.81
N ALA A 71 0.39 -12.09 -15.00
CA ALA A 71 -0.92 -12.51 -15.49
C ALA A 71 -1.58 -11.39 -16.31
N SER A 72 -1.26 -11.30 -17.60
CA SER A 72 -1.84 -10.33 -18.54
C SER A 72 -2.22 -10.98 -19.87
N PRO A 73 -3.41 -10.71 -20.42
CA PRO A 73 -3.83 -11.23 -21.73
C PRO A 73 -3.20 -10.49 -22.92
N ILE A 74 -2.51 -9.37 -22.69
CA ILE A 74 -1.99 -8.48 -23.73
C ILE A 74 -0.47 -8.30 -23.69
N MET A 75 0.19 -8.79 -22.64
CA MET A 75 1.63 -8.62 -22.42
C MET A 75 2.21 -9.90 -21.83
N ASP A 76 3.34 -10.33 -22.36
CA ASP A 76 4.12 -11.46 -21.85
C ASP A 76 5.35 -10.91 -21.12
N VAL A 77 5.35 -11.03 -19.80
CA VAL A 77 6.43 -10.52 -18.93
C VAL A 77 6.76 -11.62 -17.94
N ASP A 78 7.97 -12.18 -18.05
CA ASP A 78 8.41 -13.31 -17.23
C ASP A 78 8.60 -12.97 -15.75
N VAL A 79 8.84 -11.69 -15.44
CA VAL A 79 9.20 -11.24 -14.10
C VAL A 79 8.29 -10.12 -13.60
N ASN A 80 7.40 -10.48 -12.69
CA ASN A 80 6.58 -9.63 -11.83
C ASN A 80 6.83 -10.02 -10.37
N ARG A 81 7.44 -9.11 -9.60
CA ARG A 81 7.94 -9.40 -8.25
C ARG A 81 6.81 -9.32 -7.23
N LYS A 82 6.27 -10.46 -6.80
CA LYS A 82 5.19 -10.55 -5.81
C LYS A 82 5.76 -10.51 -4.41
N ALA A 83 5.00 -9.96 -3.47
CA ALA A 83 5.38 -9.93 -2.05
C ALA A 83 4.79 -11.13 -1.30
N ARG A 84 5.52 -11.66 -0.33
CA ARG A 84 5.05 -12.60 0.68
C ARG A 84 5.47 -12.14 2.06
N ILE A 85 4.60 -12.36 3.05
CA ILE A 85 4.88 -12.02 4.46
C ILE A 85 5.53 -13.21 5.15
N ILE A 86 6.63 -12.96 5.85
CA ILE A 86 7.28 -13.88 6.77
C ILE A 86 6.56 -13.75 8.12
N ARG A 87 5.72 -14.73 8.45
CA ARG A 87 4.76 -14.62 9.56
C ARG A 87 5.41 -14.45 10.93
N ASP A 88 6.58 -15.04 11.12
CA ASP A 88 7.29 -15.05 12.39
C ASP A 88 7.94 -13.69 12.68
N GLU A 89 8.34 -12.96 11.65
CA GLU A 89 8.96 -11.64 11.73
C GLU A 89 7.92 -10.51 11.76
N CYS A 90 6.71 -10.76 11.26
CA CYS A 90 5.65 -9.76 11.19
C CYS A 90 5.14 -9.37 12.59
N THR A 91 5.24 -8.09 12.94
CA THR A 91 4.78 -7.55 14.23
C THR A 91 3.30 -7.16 14.26
N GLY A 92 2.63 -7.14 13.10
CA GLY A 92 1.24 -6.70 12.98
C GLY A 92 1.05 -5.18 12.99
N CYS A 93 2.08 -4.40 12.60
CA CYS A 93 2.11 -2.93 12.62
C CYS A 93 1.26 -2.23 11.54
N GLN A 94 0.73 -2.98 10.56
CA GLN A 94 -0.18 -2.52 9.49
C GLN A 94 0.40 -1.55 8.44
N LEU A 95 1.64 -1.08 8.57
CA LEU A 95 2.22 -0.09 7.64
C LEU A 95 2.22 -0.56 6.18
N CYS A 96 2.53 -1.84 5.95
CA CYS A 96 2.51 -2.44 4.62
C CYS A 96 1.12 -2.40 3.97
N VAL A 97 0.07 -2.66 4.75
CA VAL A 97 -1.33 -2.58 4.30
C VAL A 97 -1.69 -1.16 3.89
N LEU A 98 -1.35 -0.17 4.72
CA LEU A 98 -1.64 1.23 4.44
C LEU A 98 -0.87 1.78 3.23
N SER A 99 0.32 1.24 2.98
CA SER A 99 1.18 1.62 1.85
C SER A 99 0.77 0.99 0.52
N CYS A 100 -0.01 -0.09 0.53
CA CYS A 100 -0.31 -0.85 -0.68
C CYS A 100 -1.25 -0.05 -1.61
N PRO A 101 -0.84 0.29 -2.83
CA PRO A 101 -1.66 1.11 -3.74
C PRO A 101 -2.84 0.34 -4.34
N THR A 102 -2.86 -0.99 -4.22
CA THR A 102 -3.90 -1.87 -4.78
C THR A 102 -4.63 -2.67 -3.70
N ASP A 103 -4.43 -2.34 -2.42
CA ASP A 103 -5.01 -3.05 -1.28
C ASP A 103 -4.80 -4.58 -1.32
N ALA A 104 -3.64 -4.99 -1.87
CA ALA A 104 -3.28 -6.39 -2.00
C ALA A 104 -2.89 -7.05 -0.68
N ILE A 105 -2.64 -6.27 0.38
CA ILE A 105 -2.21 -6.79 1.69
C ILE A 105 -3.35 -6.61 2.67
N LEU A 106 -3.69 -7.68 3.39
CA LEU A 106 -4.74 -7.71 4.41
C LEU A 106 -4.17 -8.09 5.76
N MET A 107 -4.86 -7.72 6.84
CA MET A 107 -4.61 -8.21 8.19
C MET A 107 -5.52 -9.39 8.49
N ILE A 108 -4.93 -10.54 8.82
CA ILE A 108 -5.63 -11.76 9.23
C ILE A 108 -5.25 -12.13 10.67
N ASP A 109 -6.03 -13.01 11.30
CA ASP A 109 -5.65 -13.56 12.60
C ASP A 109 -4.45 -14.50 12.43
N ARG A 110 -3.52 -14.47 13.40
CA ARG A 110 -2.30 -15.27 13.40
C ARG A 110 -2.58 -16.77 13.57
#